data_AF-A0AAW0NCZ5-F1
#
_entry.id   AF-A0AAW0NCZ5-F1
#
_cell.length_a   1.000
_cell.length_b   1.000
_cell.length_c   1.000
_cell.angle_alpha   90.00
_cell.angle_beta   90.00
_cell.angle_gamma   90.00
#
_symmetry.space_group_name_H-M   'P 1'
#
loop_
_entity.id
_entity.type
_entity.pdbx_description
1 polymer ?
#
loop_
_entity_poly.entity_id
_entity_poly.type
_entity_poly.pdbx_seq_one_letter_code
_entity_poly.pdbx_strand_id
1 'polypeptide(L)'
;MALSRDPNFQKLQQWYQANAASLNMREMFDSDPTRFSKFSTTLQTDDGPILIDYSKNLINEDIMAMLFAMAKSRGVEEARDKMFSGEKINFTEGRAVLHVALRNRSNAPILVDGKDVMPEVNRVLDKMKAFCHRVRSGEWKGFSGKSITDVVNIGIGGSDLGPLMVTEALKPYSDGGPNVWFVSNIDGTHMAKTLKQLNAETTLFIIASKTFTTQETITNAESAKEWFLKTANDPSAVAKHFVALSTNSAKVKDFGIDTANMFEFWDWVGGRYSLWSAIGLSIALHIGFENFEQLLSGAHWMDCHFRSAPLTQNVPVSWLFWGFGT
;
A
#
# COMPACT_ATOMS: atom_id res chain seq x y z
N MET A 1 -23.22 -4.68 18.18
CA MET A 1 -24.10 -5.83 17.86
C MET A 1 -23.45 -6.69 16.78
N ALA A 2 -23.51 -8.02 16.85
CA ALA A 2 -22.98 -8.91 15.81
C ALA A 2 -23.81 -8.83 14.50
N LEU A 3 -23.24 -9.17 13.34
CA LEU A 3 -23.91 -9.08 12.04
C LEU A 3 -25.20 -9.91 11.99
N SER A 4 -25.19 -11.14 12.49
CA SER A 4 -26.34 -12.05 12.48
C SER A 4 -27.55 -11.59 13.30
N ARG A 5 -27.36 -10.57 14.16
CA ARG A 5 -28.43 -9.96 14.96
C ARG A 5 -28.92 -8.64 14.38
N ASP A 6 -28.33 -8.16 13.28
CA ASP A 6 -28.79 -6.95 12.60
C ASP A 6 -30.08 -7.25 11.82
N PRO A 7 -31.19 -6.55 12.08
CA PRO A 7 -32.46 -6.75 11.37
C PRO A 7 -32.35 -6.60 9.85
N ASN A 8 -31.49 -5.70 9.35
CA ASN A 8 -31.29 -5.52 7.91
C ASN A 8 -30.56 -6.72 7.28
N PHE A 9 -29.62 -7.32 8.00
CA PHE A 9 -28.98 -8.57 7.57
C PHE A 9 -29.98 -9.73 7.57
N GLN A 10 -30.80 -9.85 8.62
CA GLN A 10 -31.84 -10.89 8.68
C GLN A 10 -32.87 -10.74 7.55
N LYS A 11 -33.27 -9.51 7.23
CA LYS A 11 -34.15 -9.21 6.10
C LYS A 11 -33.51 -9.63 4.77
N LEU A 12 -32.25 -9.27 4.53
CA LEU A 12 -31.51 -9.67 3.34
C LEU A 12 -31.40 -11.20 3.23
N GLN A 13 -31.11 -11.88 4.34
CA GLN A 13 -31.00 -13.33 4.39
C GLN A 13 -32.34 -14.02 4.10
N GLN A 14 -33.45 -13.54 4.67
CA GLN A 14 -34.79 -14.06 4.38
C GLN A 14 -35.17 -13.84 2.92
N TRP A 15 -34.87 -12.66 2.37
CA TRP A 15 -35.10 -12.38 0.96
C TRP A 15 -34.29 -13.33 0.07
N TYR A 16 -33.01 -13.54 0.38
CA TYR A 16 -32.15 -14.48 -0.34
C TYR A 16 -32.73 -15.89 -0.32
N GLN A 17 -33.12 -16.40 0.86
CA GLN A 17 -33.70 -17.75 0.99
C GLN A 17 -34.97 -17.92 0.16
N ALA A 18 -35.80 -16.88 0.05
CA ALA A 18 -37.05 -16.94 -0.69
C ALA A 18 -36.89 -16.73 -2.20
N ASN A 19 -35.87 -15.98 -2.65
CA ASN A 19 -35.81 -15.47 -4.03
C ASN A 19 -34.51 -15.77 -4.79
N ALA A 20 -33.43 -16.22 -4.14
CA ALA A 20 -32.14 -16.37 -4.81
C ALA A 20 -32.17 -17.34 -6.00
N ALA A 21 -33.01 -18.39 -5.92
CA ALA A 21 -33.14 -19.38 -6.97
C ALA A 21 -33.79 -18.83 -8.26
N SER A 22 -34.50 -17.71 -8.20
CA SER A 22 -35.10 -17.05 -9.38
C SER A 22 -34.17 -16.01 -10.01
N LEU A 23 -33.00 -15.74 -9.42
CA LEU A 23 -32.04 -14.82 -10.02
C LEU A 23 -31.31 -15.49 -11.18
N ASN A 24 -31.58 -15.03 -12.39
CA ASN A 24 -30.89 -15.48 -13.60
C ASN A 24 -30.31 -14.29 -14.35
N MET A 25 -28.99 -14.28 -14.54
CA MET A 25 -28.30 -13.16 -15.16
C MET A 25 -28.85 -12.80 -16.55
N ARG A 26 -29.11 -13.82 -17.39
CA ARG A 26 -29.58 -13.59 -18.76
C ARG A 26 -30.96 -12.96 -18.74
N GLU A 27 -31.88 -13.53 -17.98
CA GLU A 27 -33.25 -13.02 -17.85
C GLU A 27 -33.28 -11.60 -17.26
N MET A 28 -32.39 -11.30 -16.31
CA MET A 28 -32.29 -9.96 -15.71
C MET A 28 -31.81 -8.89 -16.70
N PHE A 29 -30.98 -9.24 -17.69
CA PHE A 29 -30.61 -8.35 -18.78
C PHE A 29 -31.69 -8.27 -19.85
N ASP A 30 -32.31 -9.40 -20.21
CA ASP A 30 -33.39 -9.45 -21.20
C ASP A 30 -34.63 -8.65 -20.73
N SER A 31 -34.89 -8.64 -19.43
CA SER A 31 -36.03 -7.93 -18.82
C SER A 31 -35.76 -6.46 -18.48
N ASP A 32 -34.50 -6.02 -18.40
CA ASP A 32 -34.13 -4.63 -18.14
C ASP A 32 -33.05 -4.14 -19.12
N PRO A 33 -33.44 -3.54 -20.26
CA PRO A 33 -32.50 -2.98 -21.24
C PRO A 33 -31.61 -1.86 -20.68
N THR A 34 -31.97 -1.28 -19.54
CA THR A 34 -31.22 -0.19 -18.87
C THR A 34 -30.34 -0.68 -17.73
N ARG A 35 -30.25 -2.00 -17.52
CA ARG A 35 -29.52 -2.63 -16.40
C ARG A 35 -28.08 -2.16 -16.30
N PHE A 36 -27.35 -2.10 -17.42
CA PHE A 36 -25.97 -1.58 -17.42
C PHE A 36 -25.92 -0.17 -16.82
N SER A 37 -26.76 0.74 -17.28
CA SER A 37 -26.79 2.13 -16.80
C SER A 37 -27.18 2.25 -15.33
N LYS A 38 -28.05 1.36 -14.83
CA LYS A 38 -28.46 1.34 -13.41
C LYS A 38 -27.42 0.75 -12.46
N PHE A 39 -26.66 -0.24 -12.94
CA PHE A 39 -25.71 -1.02 -12.14
C PHE A 39 -24.28 -0.82 -12.66
N SER A 40 -23.96 0.38 -13.12
CA SER A 40 -22.59 0.81 -13.39
C SER A 40 -22.42 2.23 -12.91
N THR A 41 -21.18 2.60 -12.61
CA THR A 41 -20.82 3.98 -12.31
C THR A 41 -19.49 4.30 -12.93
N THR A 42 -19.38 5.50 -13.49
CA THR A 42 -18.13 6.01 -14.06
C THR A 42 -17.62 7.10 -13.17
N LEU A 43 -16.46 6.86 -12.56
CA LEU A 43 -15.74 7.84 -11.79
C LEU A 43 -14.90 8.70 -12.72
N GLN A 44 -15.18 10.00 -12.78
CA GLN A 44 -14.37 10.94 -13.55
C GLN A 44 -13.20 11.39 -12.66
N THR A 45 -12.01 10.86 -12.94
CA THR A 45 -10.76 11.32 -12.29
C THR A 45 -10.05 12.30 -13.20
N ASP A 46 -9.12 13.08 -12.65
CA ASP A 46 -8.35 14.05 -13.44
C ASP A 46 -7.52 13.38 -14.55
N ASP A 47 -7.13 12.12 -14.35
CA ASP A 47 -6.30 11.33 -15.26
C ASP A 47 -7.10 10.36 -16.15
N GLY A 48 -8.43 10.44 -16.10
CA GLY A 48 -9.33 9.67 -16.96
C GLY A 48 -10.46 8.94 -16.22
N PRO A 49 -11.46 8.44 -16.96
CA PRO A 49 -12.60 7.78 -16.37
C PRO A 49 -12.27 6.36 -15.90
N ILE A 50 -12.80 5.99 -14.73
CA ILE A 50 -12.82 4.61 -14.24
C ILE A 50 -14.26 4.11 -14.31
N LEU A 51 -14.56 3.23 -15.26
CA LEU A 51 -15.86 2.56 -15.35
C LEU A 51 -15.88 1.34 -14.43
N ILE A 52 -16.82 1.35 -13.49
CA ILE A 52 -17.13 0.22 -12.63
C ILE A 52 -18.47 -0.36 -13.08
N ASP A 53 -18.42 -1.42 -13.88
CA ASP A 53 -19.59 -2.17 -14.30
C ASP A 53 -19.85 -3.34 -13.35
N TYR A 54 -20.95 -3.27 -12.59
CA TYR A 54 -21.39 -4.32 -11.70
C TYR A 54 -22.76 -4.89 -12.07
N SER A 55 -23.24 -4.58 -13.27
CA SER A 55 -24.52 -5.05 -13.82
C SER A 55 -24.58 -6.55 -13.99
N LYS A 56 -23.42 -7.20 -14.08
CA LYS A 56 -23.28 -8.67 -14.21
C LYS A 56 -23.22 -9.40 -12.87
N ASN A 57 -23.69 -8.78 -11.77
CA ASN A 57 -23.91 -9.44 -10.48
C ASN A 57 -25.37 -9.84 -10.30
N LEU A 58 -25.64 -10.90 -9.52
CA LEU A 58 -27.00 -11.38 -9.20
C LEU A 58 -27.68 -10.46 -8.19
N ILE A 59 -27.92 -9.22 -8.62
CA ILE A 59 -28.49 -8.12 -7.83
C ILE A 59 -29.62 -7.43 -8.61
N ASN A 60 -30.58 -6.87 -7.89
CA ASN A 60 -31.59 -5.97 -8.41
C ASN A 60 -31.69 -4.74 -7.49
N GLU A 61 -32.61 -3.82 -7.78
CA GLU A 61 -32.75 -2.57 -7.03
C GLU A 61 -33.12 -2.83 -5.55
N ASP A 62 -33.97 -3.83 -5.28
CA ASP A 62 -34.34 -4.23 -3.92
C ASP A 62 -33.15 -4.76 -3.12
N ILE A 63 -32.35 -5.63 -3.73
CA ILE A 63 -31.12 -6.16 -3.13
C ILE A 63 -30.17 -5.02 -2.78
N MET A 64 -29.92 -4.11 -3.74
CA MET A 64 -29.04 -2.96 -3.49
C MET A 64 -29.56 -2.07 -2.36
N ALA A 65 -30.87 -1.79 -2.32
CA ALA A 65 -31.48 -1.03 -1.24
C ALA A 65 -31.30 -1.70 0.13
N MET A 66 -31.48 -3.03 0.22
CA MET A 66 -31.24 -3.80 1.46
C MET A 66 -29.77 -3.79 1.88
N LEU A 67 -28.85 -3.90 0.93
CA LEU A 67 -27.40 -3.85 1.17
C LEU A 67 -26.97 -2.48 1.72
N PHE A 68 -27.44 -1.38 1.12
CA PHE A 68 -27.14 -0.04 1.63
C PHE A 68 -27.79 0.23 3.00
N ALA A 69 -29.01 -0.26 3.23
CA ALA A 69 -29.65 -0.19 4.55
C ALA A 69 -28.82 -0.93 5.60
N MET A 70 -28.28 -2.11 5.26
CA MET A 70 -27.37 -2.86 6.13
C MET A 70 -26.07 -2.10 6.37
N ALA A 71 -25.40 -1.56 5.35
CA ALA A 71 -24.18 -0.76 5.55
C ALA A 71 -24.42 0.42 6.51
N LYS A 72 -25.58 1.08 6.40
CA LYS A 72 -25.97 2.15 7.32
C LYS A 72 -26.19 1.64 8.74
N SER A 73 -26.94 0.55 8.96
CA SER A 73 -27.16 0.00 10.31
C SER A 73 -25.91 -0.59 10.95
N ARG A 74 -24.94 -1.02 10.13
CA ARG A 74 -23.62 -1.47 10.57
C ARG A 74 -22.67 -0.32 10.91
N GLY A 75 -23.07 0.94 10.70
CA GLY A 75 -22.28 2.10 11.07
C GLY A 75 -21.05 2.32 10.18
N VAL A 76 -21.13 1.96 8.89
CA VAL A 76 -20.00 2.09 7.95
C VAL A 76 -19.51 3.53 7.84
N GLU A 77 -20.42 4.51 7.75
CA GLU A 77 -20.07 5.94 7.65
C GLU A 77 -19.36 6.43 8.91
N GLU A 78 -19.87 6.08 10.10
CA GLU A 78 -19.25 6.44 11.37
C GLU A 78 -17.87 5.79 11.51
N ALA A 79 -17.74 4.50 11.21
CA ALA A 79 -16.46 3.78 11.29
C ALA A 79 -15.43 4.34 10.30
N ARG A 80 -15.86 4.72 9.09
CA ARG A 80 -15.03 5.43 8.11
C ARG A 80 -14.55 6.75 8.70
N ASP A 81 -15.44 7.59 9.21
CA ASP A 81 -15.07 8.92 9.69
C ASP A 81 -14.09 8.83 10.87
N LYS A 82 -14.26 7.84 11.75
CA LYS A 82 -13.30 7.49 12.82
C LYS A 82 -11.92 7.10 12.28
N MET A 83 -11.86 6.36 11.17
CA MET A 83 -10.58 6.04 10.51
C MET A 83 -9.89 7.32 10.03
N PHE A 84 -10.62 8.19 9.31
CA PHE A 84 -10.07 9.42 8.74
C PHE A 84 -9.72 10.48 9.79
N SER A 85 -10.33 10.45 10.97
CA SER A 85 -10.03 11.38 12.07
C SER A 85 -8.81 10.97 12.90
N GLY A 86 -8.30 9.75 12.73
CA GLY A 86 -7.17 9.22 13.50
C GLY A 86 -7.57 8.55 14.82
N GLU A 87 -8.86 8.24 15.02
CA GLU A 87 -9.29 7.45 16.17
C GLU A 87 -8.68 6.04 16.18
N LYS A 88 -8.52 5.49 17.38
CA LYS A 88 -7.86 4.19 17.62
C LYS A 88 -8.79 3.01 17.29
N ILE A 89 -9.19 2.90 16.02
CA ILE A 89 -10.13 1.87 15.54
C ILE A 89 -9.52 0.47 15.48
N ASN A 90 -8.19 0.34 15.51
CA ASN A 90 -7.53 -0.94 15.79
C ASN A 90 -7.55 -1.16 17.31
N PHE A 91 -8.70 -1.60 17.80
CA PHE A 91 -9.02 -1.67 19.23
C PHE A 91 -8.22 -2.74 19.99
N THR A 92 -7.74 -3.80 19.32
CA THR A 92 -6.93 -4.84 19.99
C THR A 92 -5.51 -4.39 20.29
N GLU A 93 -4.97 -3.49 19.46
CA GLU A 93 -3.62 -2.94 19.65
C GLU A 93 -3.63 -1.50 20.18
N GLY A 94 -4.81 -0.87 20.31
CA GLY A 94 -4.96 0.51 20.74
C GLY A 94 -4.34 1.52 19.76
N ARG A 95 -4.41 1.26 18.45
CA ARG A 95 -3.75 2.07 17.40
C ARG A 95 -4.74 2.75 16.46
N ALA A 96 -4.34 3.92 15.96
CA ALA A 96 -4.98 4.52 14.80
C ALA A 96 -4.71 3.69 13.53
N VAL A 97 -5.48 3.93 12.47
CA VAL A 97 -5.31 3.26 11.17
C VAL A 97 -5.33 4.34 10.08
N LEU A 98 -4.14 4.78 9.66
CA LEU A 98 -4.00 6.07 8.94
C LEU A 98 -3.19 5.98 7.65
N HIS A 99 -3.31 4.90 6.88
CA HIS A 99 -2.70 4.84 5.55
C HIS A 99 -3.20 5.95 4.61
N VAL A 100 -4.39 6.51 4.86
CA VAL A 100 -4.92 7.70 4.18
C VAL A 100 -4.09 8.97 4.46
N ALA A 101 -3.44 9.10 5.62
CA ALA A 101 -2.60 10.24 5.95
C ALA A 101 -1.32 10.27 5.08
N LEU A 102 -0.77 9.09 4.74
CA LEU A 102 0.44 8.95 3.92
C LEU A 102 0.30 9.52 2.51
N ARG A 103 -0.94 9.63 2.04
CA ARG A 103 -1.30 10.13 0.71
C ARG A 103 -2.26 11.31 0.79
N ASN A 104 -2.39 11.96 1.94
CA ASN A 104 -3.26 13.12 2.08
C ASN A 104 -2.65 14.35 1.40
N ARG A 105 -2.99 14.55 0.12
CA ARG A 105 -2.42 15.65 -0.69
C ARG A 105 -2.99 17.02 -0.34
N SER A 106 -4.15 17.07 0.31
CA SER A 106 -4.72 18.33 0.83
C SER A 106 -3.91 18.92 1.99
N ASN A 107 -3.07 18.12 2.66
CA ASN A 107 -2.39 18.49 3.90
C ASN A 107 -3.31 18.96 5.04
N ALA A 108 -4.62 18.66 4.95
CA ALA A 108 -5.52 18.88 6.07
C ALA A 108 -5.02 18.11 7.31
N PRO A 109 -4.98 18.73 8.51
CA PRO A 109 -4.47 18.08 9.71
C PRO A 109 -5.21 16.78 10.04
N ILE A 110 -4.45 15.76 10.45
CA ILE A 110 -5.01 14.50 10.96
C ILE A 110 -4.33 14.20 12.30
N LEU A 111 -5.12 14.14 13.36
CA LEU A 111 -4.60 14.11 14.73
C LEU A 111 -4.49 12.67 15.24
N VAL A 112 -3.34 12.33 15.81
CA VAL A 112 -3.16 11.14 16.66
C VAL A 112 -2.66 11.62 18.01
N ASP A 113 -3.38 11.27 19.08
CA ASP A 113 -3.08 11.69 20.45
C ASP A 113 -2.87 13.23 20.56
N GLY A 114 -3.70 13.99 19.83
CA GLY A 114 -3.71 15.46 19.82
C GLY A 114 -2.63 16.11 18.94
N LYS A 115 -1.79 15.35 18.26
CA LYS A 115 -0.72 15.85 17.39
C LYS A 115 -1.01 15.57 15.92
N ASP A 116 -0.86 16.57 15.07
CA ASP A 116 -0.97 16.40 13.62
C ASP A 116 0.20 15.55 13.09
N VAL A 117 -0.13 14.53 12.30
CA VAL A 117 0.83 13.60 11.71
C VAL A 117 1.39 14.09 10.38
N MET A 118 0.69 15.01 9.69
CA MET A 118 1.05 15.45 8.35
C MET A 118 2.47 16.06 8.23
N PRO A 119 2.98 16.86 9.19
CA PRO A 119 4.34 17.38 9.11
C PRO A 119 5.40 16.28 9.01
N GLU A 120 5.26 15.20 9.79
CA GLU A 120 6.22 14.09 9.77
C GLU A 120 6.04 13.20 8.52
N VAL A 121 4.82 13.03 8.02
CA VAL A 121 4.56 12.40 6.72
C VAL A 121 5.33 13.10 5.61
N ASN A 122 5.16 14.43 5.51
CA ASN A 122 5.81 15.21 4.47
C ASN A 122 7.33 15.25 4.62
N ARG A 123 7.85 15.35 5.86
CA ARG A 123 9.30 15.29 6.11
C ARG A 123 9.92 14.01 5.58
N VAL A 124 9.26 12.85 5.77
CA VAL A 124 9.75 11.57 5.24
C VAL A 124 9.64 11.53 3.71
N LEU A 125 8.54 12.02 3.12
CA LEU A 125 8.39 12.12 1.66
C LEU A 125 9.48 12.99 1.04
N ASP A 126 9.79 14.14 1.63
CA ASP A 126 10.88 15.03 1.17
C ASP A 126 12.24 14.34 1.25
N LYS A 127 12.48 13.60 2.34
CA LYS A 127 13.69 12.79 2.50
C LYS A 127 13.79 11.71 1.42
N MET A 128 12.69 11.01 1.13
CA MET A 128 12.63 10.03 0.04
C MET A 128 12.91 10.69 -1.31
N LYS A 129 12.30 11.85 -1.60
CA LYS A 129 12.51 12.61 -2.84
C LYS A 129 13.98 12.97 -3.04
N ALA A 130 14.61 13.53 -2.02
CA ALA A 130 16.03 13.88 -2.06
C ALA A 130 16.94 12.66 -2.27
N PHE A 131 16.62 11.53 -1.62
CA PHE A 131 17.37 10.29 -1.81
C PHE A 131 17.20 9.71 -3.21
N CYS A 132 15.95 9.64 -3.70
CA CYS A 132 15.64 9.19 -5.06
C CYS A 132 16.37 10.03 -6.10
N HIS A 133 16.41 11.35 -5.94
CA HIS A 133 17.17 12.24 -6.83
C HIS A 133 18.66 11.87 -6.85
N ARG A 134 19.29 11.74 -5.69
CA ARG A 134 20.72 11.40 -5.59
C ARG A 134 21.05 10.05 -6.22
N VAL A 135 20.21 9.03 -6.01
CA VAL A 135 20.43 7.70 -6.59
C VAL A 135 20.22 7.70 -8.11
N ARG A 136 19.09 8.24 -8.58
CA ARG A 136 18.72 8.23 -10.02
C ARG A 136 19.62 9.12 -10.88
N SER A 137 20.08 10.26 -10.36
CA SER A 137 21.06 11.11 -11.03
C SER A 137 22.47 10.50 -11.09
N GLY A 138 22.73 9.49 -10.26
CA GLY A 138 24.05 8.91 -10.07
C GLY A 138 24.97 9.75 -9.18
N GLU A 139 24.49 10.79 -8.49
CA GLU A 139 25.26 11.50 -7.46
C GLU A 139 25.60 10.60 -6.28
N TRP A 140 24.70 9.69 -5.91
CA TRP A 140 24.96 8.65 -4.93
C TRP A 140 25.91 7.61 -5.53
N LYS A 141 27.12 7.55 -4.98
CA LYS A 141 28.15 6.61 -5.41
C LYS A 141 28.26 5.42 -4.45
N GLY A 142 28.44 4.24 -5.03
CA GLY A 142 28.88 3.06 -4.31
C GLY A 142 30.30 3.21 -3.76
N PHE A 143 30.80 2.18 -3.10
CA PHE A 143 32.09 2.19 -2.41
C PHE A 143 33.27 2.41 -3.37
N SER A 144 33.14 2.00 -4.64
CA SER A 144 34.15 2.19 -5.68
C SER A 144 33.98 3.49 -6.49
N GLY A 145 33.00 4.34 -6.15
CA GLY A 145 32.73 5.58 -6.88
C GLY A 145 31.79 5.45 -8.09
N LYS A 146 31.31 4.23 -8.39
CA LYS A 146 30.34 3.97 -9.47
C LYS A 146 28.92 4.36 -9.03
N SER A 147 28.07 4.74 -10.00
CA SER A 147 26.65 4.97 -9.76
C SER A 147 25.91 3.65 -9.49
N ILE A 148 24.81 3.71 -8.73
CA ILE A 148 23.96 2.56 -8.46
C ILE A 148 23.17 2.17 -9.72
N THR A 149 23.17 0.88 -10.06
CA THR A 149 22.43 0.30 -11.18
C THR A 149 21.29 -0.60 -10.72
N ASP A 150 21.40 -1.16 -9.51
CA ASP A 150 20.49 -2.16 -8.98
C ASP A 150 20.08 -1.82 -7.55
N VAL A 151 18.79 -1.95 -7.27
CA VAL A 151 18.19 -1.76 -5.95
C VAL A 151 17.52 -3.06 -5.53
N VAL A 152 17.90 -3.59 -4.37
CA VAL A 152 17.33 -4.84 -3.82
C VAL A 152 16.51 -4.52 -2.58
N ASN A 153 15.20 -4.67 -2.67
CA ASN A 153 14.30 -4.58 -1.53
C ASN A 153 14.25 -5.92 -0.79
N ILE A 154 14.70 -5.93 0.46
CA ILE A 154 14.66 -7.11 1.34
C ILE A 154 13.58 -6.88 2.39
N GLY A 155 12.50 -7.66 2.32
CA GLY A 155 11.34 -7.53 3.20
C GLY A 155 10.34 -8.65 2.93
N ILE A 156 9.41 -8.90 3.85
CA ILE A 156 8.39 -9.95 3.69
C ILE A 156 6.98 -9.39 3.89
N GLY A 157 5.99 -10.01 3.24
CA GLY A 157 4.58 -9.66 3.37
C GLY A 157 4.31 -8.23 2.90
N GLY A 158 3.86 -7.36 3.81
CA GLY A 158 3.55 -5.96 3.50
C GLY A 158 4.76 -5.12 3.06
N SER A 159 5.97 -5.51 3.49
CA SER A 159 7.23 -4.88 3.08
C SER A 159 7.73 -5.32 1.70
N ASP A 160 7.00 -6.21 1.02
CA ASP A 160 7.41 -6.84 -0.25
C ASP A 160 6.33 -6.70 -1.33
N LEU A 161 5.14 -7.26 -1.08
CA LEU A 161 4.10 -7.45 -2.09
C LEU A 161 3.62 -6.13 -2.71
N GLY A 162 3.45 -5.08 -1.90
CA GLY A 162 3.02 -3.77 -2.38
C GLY A 162 4.04 -3.16 -3.35
N PRO A 163 5.29 -2.93 -2.91
CA PRO A 163 6.37 -2.49 -3.77
C PRO A 163 6.56 -3.32 -5.05
N LEU A 164 6.63 -4.66 -4.93
CA LEU A 164 6.78 -5.57 -6.06
C LEU A 164 5.66 -5.38 -7.08
N MET A 165 4.41 -5.46 -6.64
CA MET A 165 3.24 -5.36 -7.51
C MET A 165 3.21 -4.02 -8.25
N VAL A 166 3.47 -2.91 -7.56
CA VAL A 166 3.42 -1.58 -8.17
C VAL A 166 4.55 -1.39 -9.18
N THR A 167 5.77 -1.83 -8.88
CA THR A 167 6.89 -1.71 -9.84
C THR A 167 6.70 -2.55 -11.09
N GLU A 168 6.06 -3.72 -10.97
CA GLU A 168 5.70 -4.54 -12.14
C GLU A 168 4.58 -3.90 -12.96
N ALA A 169 3.53 -3.39 -12.30
CA ALA A 169 2.41 -2.74 -12.98
C ALA A 169 2.83 -1.42 -13.68
N LEU A 170 3.77 -0.69 -13.10
CA LEU A 170 4.26 0.60 -13.60
C LEU A 170 5.61 0.49 -14.33
N LYS A 171 5.97 -0.71 -14.80
CA LYS A 171 7.21 -0.94 -15.55
C LYS A 171 7.47 0.04 -16.70
N PRO A 172 6.47 0.47 -17.51
CA PRO A 172 6.70 1.43 -18.58
C PRO A 172 7.22 2.81 -18.10
N TYR A 173 7.04 3.14 -16.83
CA TYR A 173 7.44 4.42 -16.24
C TYR A 173 8.83 4.38 -15.60
N SER A 174 9.59 3.28 -15.76
CA SER A 174 10.87 3.09 -15.08
C SER A 174 12.09 3.65 -15.83
N ASP A 175 11.90 4.40 -16.91
CA ASP A 175 13.01 4.94 -17.68
C ASP A 175 13.91 5.85 -16.81
N GLY A 176 15.22 5.75 -17.03
CA GLY A 176 16.25 6.40 -16.21
C GLY A 176 16.32 5.94 -14.74
N GLY A 177 15.57 4.90 -14.34
CA GLY A 177 15.64 4.30 -13.00
C GLY A 177 16.60 3.12 -12.90
N PRO A 178 17.06 2.77 -11.68
CA PRO A 178 17.79 1.53 -11.46
C PRO A 178 16.86 0.31 -11.63
N ASN A 179 17.46 -0.85 -11.91
CA ASN A 179 16.75 -2.13 -11.81
C ASN A 179 16.31 -2.35 -10.36
N VAL A 180 15.13 -2.94 -10.18
CA VAL A 180 14.63 -3.31 -8.85
C VAL A 180 14.49 -4.82 -8.73
N TRP A 181 14.90 -5.33 -7.57
CA TRP A 181 14.86 -6.73 -7.20
C TRP A 181 14.17 -6.86 -5.84
N PHE A 182 13.45 -7.96 -5.63
CA PHE A 182 12.69 -8.20 -4.42
C PHE A 182 13.10 -9.54 -3.82
N VAL A 183 13.54 -9.55 -2.57
CA VAL A 183 13.92 -10.76 -1.84
C VAL A 183 13.13 -10.83 -0.54
N SER A 184 12.26 -11.83 -0.46
CA SER A 184 11.31 -11.98 0.66
C SER A 184 11.37 -13.32 1.35
N ASN A 185 11.35 -14.40 0.57
CA ASN A 185 11.44 -15.76 1.09
C ASN A 185 12.75 -15.99 1.89
N ILE A 186 12.65 -16.75 2.99
CA ILE A 186 13.78 -17.18 3.81
C ILE A 186 14.53 -18.38 3.20
N ASP A 187 13.93 -19.07 2.24
CA ASP A 187 14.65 -20.02 1.39
C ASP A 187 15.85 -19.30 0.74
N GLY A 188 17.06 -19.74 1.11
CA GLY A 188 18.32 -19.15 0.67
C GLY A 188 18.48 -19.11 -0.85
N THR A 189 17.72 -19.93 -1.60
CA THR A 189 17.63 -19.87 -3.05
C THR A 189 17.27 -18.47 -3.54
N HIS A 190 16.36 -17.78 -2.85
CA HIS A 190 15.87 -16.47 -3.27
C HIS A 190 16.97 -15.42 -3.23
N MET A 191 17.72 -15.36 -2.13
CA MET A 191 18.86 -14.46 -2.00
C MET A 191 20.00 -14.87 -2.95
N ALA A 192 20.38 -16.16 -2.94
CA ALA A 192 21.51 -16.66 -3.73
C ALA A 192 21.35 -16.42 -5.24
N LYS A 193 20.16 -16.70 -5.82
CA LYS A 193 19.91 -16.48 -7.26
C LYS A 193 19.92 -14.99 -7.63
N THR A 194 19.53 -14.13 -6.68
CA THR A 194 19.49 -12.67 -6.88
C THR A 194 20.91 -12.13 -6.86
N LEU A 195 21.68 -12.41 -5.82
CA LEU A 195 23.07 -11.95 -5.69
C LEU A 195 23.99 -12.43 -6.82
N LYS A 196 23.72 -13.59 -7.42
CA LYS A 196 24.48 -14.10 -8.59
C LYS A 196 24.40 -13.18 -9.82
N GLN A 197 23.37 -12.34 -9.91
CA GLN A 197 23.15 -11.42 -11.03
C GLN A 197 23.66 -10.00 -10.73
N LEU A 198 24.16 -9.75 -9.53
CA LEU A 198 24.43 -8.41 -9.02
C LEU A 198 25.92 -8.12 -8.86
N ASN A 199 26.27 -6.83 -8.92
CA ASN A 199 27.61 -6.34 -8.65
C ASN A 199 27.63 -5.54 -7.33
N ALA A 200 28.46 -5.94 -6.37
CA ALA A 200 28.56 -5.29 -5.06
C ALA A 200 28.94 -3.80 -5.16
N GLU A 201 29.62 -3.37 -6.23
CA GLU A 201 30.00 -1.97 -6.45
C GLU A 201 28.82 -1.05 -6.82
N THR A 202 27.75 -1.60 -7.38
CA THR A 202 26.63 -0.83 -7.97
C THR A 202 25.26 -1.26 -7.45
N THR A 203 25.21 -2.08 -6.40
CA THR A 203 23.96 -2.57 -5.79
C THR A 203 23.64 -1.85 -4.50
N LEU A 204 22.45 -1.28 -4.37
CA LEU A 204 21.92 -0.70 -3.15
C LEU A 204 20.87 -1.64 -2.52
N PHE A 205 21.01 -1.95 -1.24
CA PHE A 205 20.05 -2.76 -0.48
C PHE A 205 19.14 -1.88 0.37
N ILE A 206 17.84 -2.16 0.30
CA ILE A 206 16.81 -1.53 1.13
C ILE A 206 16.27 -2.59 2.09
N ILE A 207 16.52 -2.41 3.38
CA ILE A 207 16.05 -3.35 4.42
C ILE A 207 14.71 -2.85 4.97
N ALA A 208 13.63 -3.53 4.58
CA ALA A 208 12.25 -3.11 4.84
C ALA A 208 11.61 -3.93 5.97
N SER A 209 11.74 -3.46 7.22
CA SER A 209 11.13 -4.10 8.40
C SER A 209 10.74 -3.08 9.46
N LYS A 210 9.46 -3.06 9.82
CA LYS A 210 8.90 -2.15 10.85
C LYS A 210 9.63 -2.26 12.18
N THR A 211 9.81 -3.48 12.67
CA THR A 211 10.45 -3.75 13.95
C THR A 211 11.96 -3.87 13.83
N PHE A 212 12.47 -4.12 12.62
CA PHE A 212 13.85 -4.48 12.33
C PHE A 212 14.32 -5.75 13.07
N THR A 213 13.38 -6.64 13.34
CA THR A 213 13.61 -7.92 14.05
C THR A 213 12.95 -9.11 13.34
N THR A 214 12.30 -8.90 12.19
CA THR A 214 11.66 -9.96 11.41
C THR A 214 12.72 -10.97 10.97
N GLN A 215 12.60 -12.21 11.42
CA GLN A 215 13.64 -13.23 11.28
C GLN A 215 14.05 -13.43 9.81
N GLU A 216 13.08 -13.53 8.91
CA GLU A 216 13.31 -13.76 7.50
C GLU A 216 14.04 -12.56 6.86
N THR A 217 13.59 -11.35 7.16
CA THR A 217 14.18 -10.11 6.62
C THR A 217 15.59 -9.88 7.14
N ILE A 218 15.83 -10.06 8.44
CA ILE A 218 17.15 -9.82 9.05
C ILE A 218 18.16 -10.88 8.62
N THR A 219 17.78 -12.16 8.57
CA THR A 219 18.66 -13.24 8.05
C THR A 219 19.07 -12.97 6.60
N ASN A 220 18.14 -12.55 5.75
CA ASN A 220 18.44 -12.16 4.37
C ASN A 220 19.32 -10.91 4.32
N ALA A 221 19.04 -9.89 5.14
CA ALA A 221 19.86 -8.67 5.20
C ALA A 221 21.31 -8.96 5.64
N GLU A 222 21.50 -9.83 6.63
CA GLU A 222 22.81 -10.27 7.08
C GLU A 222 23.55 -11.06 6.00
N SER A 223 22.85 -11.94 5.27
CA SER A 223 23.41 -12.66 4.13
C SER A 223 23.88 -11.71 3.01
N ALA A 224 23.08 -10.69 2.69
CA ALA A 224 23.45 -9.65 1.73
C ALA A 224 24.65 -8.81 2.22
N LYS A 225 24.69 -8.46 3.52
CA LYS A 225 25.81 -7.73 4.12
C LYS A 225 27.10 -8.55 4.08
N GLU A 226 27.05 -9.83 4.40
CA GLU A 226 28.21 -10.72 4.32
C GLU A 226 28.71 -10.84 2.88
N TRP A 227 27.82 -11.03 1.91
CA TRP A 227 28.17 -11.04 0.49
C TRP A 227 28.83 -9.74 0.05
N PHE A 228 28.27 -8.59 0.44
CA PHE A 228 28.81 -7.27 0.12
C PHE A 228 30.22 -7.06 0.70
N LEU A 229 30.40 -7.40 1.99
CA LEU A 229 31.67 -7.20 2.69
C LEU A 229 32.80 -8.10 2.16
N LYS A 230 32.48 -9.26 1.57
CA LYS A 230 33.48 -10.10 0.87
C LYS A 230 34.15 -9.36 -0.29
N THR A 231 33.45 -8.42 -0.94
CA THR A 231 34.01 -7.61 -2.03
C THR A 231 34.49 -6.24 -1.56
N ALA A 232 33.72 -5.54 -0.73
CA ALA A 232 34.06 -4.19 -0.28
C ALA A 232 35.23 -4.19 0.72
N ASN A 233 35.36 -5.24 1.54
CA ASN A 233 36.39 -5.40 2.57
C ASN A 233 36.55 -4.20 3.54
N ASP A 234 35.47 -3.42 3.71
CA ASP A 234 35.42 -2.26 4.60
C ASP A 234 34.01 -2.14 5.21
N PRO A 235 33.85 -2.34 6.54
CA PRO A 235 32.58 -2.15 7.22
C PRO A 235 31.96 -0.75 7.03
N SER A 236 32.77 0.29 6.85
CA SER A 236 32.27 1.66 6.65
C SER A 236 31.50 1.82 5.33
N ALA A 237 31.80 0.98 4.35
CA ALA A 237 31.14 0.97 3.05
C ALA A 237 29.66 0.55 3.11
N VAL A 238 29.23 -0.12 4.19
CA VAL A 238 27.83 -0.51 4.41
C VAL A 238 26.90 0.70 4.35
N ALA A 239 27.32 1.85 4.91
CA ALA A 239 26.51 3.07 4.90
C ALA A 239 26.22 3.60 3.48
N LYS A 240 26.99 3.20 2.46
CA LYS A 240 26.76 3.59 1.05
C LYS A 240 25.86 2.61 0.29
N HIS A 241 25.67 1.40 0.81
CA HIS A 241 25.00 0.30 0.11
C HIS A 241 23.80 -0.27 0.87
N PHE A 242 23.52 0.20 2.09
CA PHE A 242 22.38 -0.27 2.88
C PHE A 242 21.62 0.92 3.45
N VAL A 243 20.30 0.92 3.23
CA VAL A 243 19.35 1.85 3.83
C VAL A 243 18.24 1.07 4.52
N ALA A 244 17.56 1.69 5.49
CA ALA A 244 16.53 1.02 6.29
C ALA A 244 15.19 1.71 6.17
N LEU A 245 14.11 0.93 6.06
CA LEU A 245 12.73 1.40 6.20
C LEU A 245 12.21 0.83 7.52
N SER A 246 12.21 1.62 8.58
CA SER A 246 11.95 1.10 9.92
C SER A 246 11.49 2.16 10.91
N THR A 247 11.04 1.69 12.07
CA THR A 247 10.71 2.52 13.25
C THR A 247 11.74 2.35 14.38
N ASN A 248 12.72 1.46 14.20
CA ASN A 248 13.64 1.03 15.25
C ASN A 248 15.08 1.51 14.99
N SER A 249 15.36 2.76 15.34
CA SER A 249 16.67 3.39 15.11
C SER A 249 17.83 2.65 15.78
N ALA A 250 17.60 2.07 16.97
CA ALA A 250 18.62 1.30 17.70
C ALA A 250 19.06 0.07 16.89
N LYS A 251 18.11 -0.74 16.42
CA LYS A 251 18.42 -1.95 15.63
C LYS A 251 19.00 -1.65 14.26
N VAL A 252 18.57 -0.56 13.63
CA VAL A 252 19.17 -0.08 12.37
C VAL A 252 20.64 0.30 12.56
N LYS A 253 20.94 1.03 13.64
CA LYS A 253 22.31 1.40 13.99
C LYS A 253 23.16 0.17 14.34
N ASP A 254 22.63 -0.76 15.13
CA ASP A 254 23.33 -2.02 15.49
C ASP A 254 23.69 -2.86 14.26
N PHE A 255 22.85 -2.83 13.22
CA PHE A 255 23.13 -3.53 11.96
C PHE A 255 24.29 -2.89 11.17
N GLY A 256 24.58 -1.61 11.42
CA GLY A 256 25.64 -0.83 10.75
C GLY A 256 25.13 0.15 9.68
N ILE A 257 23.82 0.41 9.63
CA ILE A 257 23.24 1.41 8.73
C ILE A 257 23.30 2.79 9.40
N ASP A 258 23.72 3.81 8.65
CA ASP A 258 23.64 5.19 9.10
C ASP A 258 22.17 5.57 9.34
N THR A 259 21.85 6.08 10.54
CA THR A 259 20.51 6.55 10.87
C THR A 259 20.02 7.67 9.95
N ALA A 260 20.93 8.43 9.31
CA ALA A 260 20.58 9.37 8.25
C ALA A 260 19.96 8.67 7.03
N ASN A 261 20.25 7.39 6.82
CA ASN A 261 19.68 6.52 5.77
C ASN A 261 18.51 5.65 6.27
N MET A 262 17.95 5.96 7.45
CA MET A 262 16.70 5.37 7.92
C MET A 262 15.50 6.20 7.49
N PHE A 263 14.53 5.60 6.81
CA PHE A 263 13.27 6.21 6.41
C PHE A 263 12.17 5.70 7.33
N GLU A 264 11.60 6.63 8.11
CA GLU A 264 10.69 6.32 9.19
C GLU A 264 9.26 6.13 8.69
N PHE A 265 8.48 5.38 9.47
CA PHE A 265 7.03 5.34 9.36
C PHE A 265 6.45 5.03 10.76
N TRP A 266 5.13 4.86 10.86
CA TRP A 266 4.46 4.87 12.17
C TRP A 266 3.72 3.57 12.49
N ASP A 267 3.35 3.41 13.75
CA ASP A 267 2.66 2.22 14.24
C ASP A 267 1.26 2.04 13.64
N TRP A 268 0.57 3.15 13.34
CA TRP A 268 -0.72 3.21 12.63
C TRP A 268 -0.63 2.88 11.14
N VAL A 269 0.58 2.68 10.60
CA VAL A 269 0.79 2.11 9.27
C VAL A 269 0.82 0.58 9.40
N GLY A 270 -0.27 -0.06 8.98
CA GLY A 270 -0.33 -1.51 8.85
C GLY A 270 0.50 -1.99 7.66
N GLY A 271 1.23 -3.11 7.81
CA GLY A 271 2.14 -3.60 6.77
C GLY A 271 1.47 -3.82 5.41
N ARG A 272 0.27 -4.42 5.38
CA ARG A 272 -0.47 -4.60 4.11
C ARG A 272 -1.02 -3.30 3.48
N TYR A 273 -0.88 -2.17 4.17
CA TYR A 273 -1.26 -0.83 3.71
C TYR A 273 -0.06 0.12 3.69
N SER A 274 1.18 -0.38 3.65
CA SER A 274 2.36 0.45 3.86
C SER A 274 3.02 0.97 2.58
N LEU A 275 2.67 0.49 1.38
CA LEU A 275 3.36 0.90 0.14
C LEU A 275 3.37 2.42 -0.11
N TRP A 276 2.46 3.16 0.52
CA TRP A 276 2.34 4.61 0.45
C TRP A 276 3.32 5.37 1.37
N SER A 277 3.97 4.67 2.31
CA SER A 277 4.95 5.25 3.24
C SER A 277 6.38 5.14 2.69
N ALA A 278 7.37 5.30 3.58
CA ALA A 278 8.75 4.91 3.34
C ALA A 278 8.92 3.54 2.68
N ILE A 279 8.01 2.57 2.94
CA ILE A 279 8.04 1.24 2.29
C ILE A 279 7.98 1.33 0.75
N GLY A 280 7.38 2.39 0.19
CA GLY A 280 7.36 2.66 -1.24
C GLY A 280 8.68 3.20 -1.83
N LEU A 281 9.77 3.28 -1.07
CA LEU A 281 11.04 3.84 -1.56
C LEU A 281 11.57 3.15 -2.82
N SER A 282 11.46 1.82 -2.91
CA SER A 282 11.84 1.07 -4.11
C SER A 282 10.97 1.40 -5.32
N ILE A 283 9.67 1.69 -5.12
CA ILE A 283 8.79 2.21 -6.17
C ILE A 283 9.32 3.55 -6.67
N ALA A 284 9.50 4.52 -5.76
CA ALA A 284 9.94 5.87 -6.10
C ALA A 284 11.34 5.90 -6.75
N LEU A 285 12.24 5.00 -6.35
CA LEU A 285 13.54 4.83 -7.01
C LEU A 285 13.36 4.32 -8.45
N HIS A 286 12.49 3.33 -8.67
CA HIS A 286 12.30 2.71 -9.98
C HIS A 286 11.65 3.66 -11.00
N ILE A 287 10.54 4.31 -10.63
CA ILE A 287 9.73 5.12 -11.55
C ILE A 287 9.93 6.63 -11.39
N GLY A 288 10.76 7.07 -10.46
CA GLY A 288 10.92 8.49 -10.13
C GLY A 288 9.90 8.97 -9.09
N PHE A 289 10.25 10.04 -8.39
CA PHE A 289 9.42 10.53 -7.28
C PHE A 289 8.15 11.21 -7.77
N GLU A 290 8.20 11.88 -8.92
CA GLU A 290 7.04 12.55 -9.53
C GLU A 290 5.93 11.54 -9.86
N ASN A 291 6.28 10.37 -10.38
CA ASN A 291 5.32 9.29 -10.64
C ASN A 291 4.82 8.65 -9.33
N PHE A 292 5.67 8.57 -8.30
CA PHE A 292 5.24 8.14 -6.97
C PHE A 292 4.24 9.14 -6.35
N GLU A 293 4.43 10.45 -6.50
CA GLU A 293 3.47 11.46 -6.05
C GLU A 293 2.13 11.38 -6.81
N GLN A 294 2.14 11.03 -8.09
CA GLN A 294 0.91 10.75 -8.86
C GLN A 294 0.18 9.51 -8.32
N LEU A 295 0.90 8.44 -8.00
CA LEU A 295 0.32 7.26 -7.34
C LEU A 295 -0.34 7.61 -5.99
N LEU A 296 0.32 8.44 -5.17
CA LEU A 296 -0.28 8.95 -3.93
C LEU A 296 -1.53 9.78 -4.22
N SER A 297 -1.49 10.62 -5.26
CA SER A 297 -2.59 11.51 -5.62
C SER A 297 -3.83 10.74 -6.12
N GLY A 298 -3.66 9.72 -6.95
CA GLY A 298 -4.76 8.84 -7.37
C GLY A 298 -5.40 8.11 -6.20
N ALA A 299 -4.60 7.67 -5.23
CA ALA A 299 -5.13 7.07 -4.00
C ALA A 299 -5.86 8.10 -3.11
N HIS A 300 -5.36 9.33 -3.03
CA HIS A 300 -6.04 10.42 -2.33
C HIS A 300 -7.38 10.77 -2.97
N TRP A 301 -7.45 10.79 -4.30
CA TRP A 301 -8.68 11.03 -5.04
C TRP A 301 -9.74 9.99 -4.65
N MET A 302 -9.36 8.71 -4.59
CA MET A 302 -10.26 7.63 -4.16
C MET A 302 -10.62 7.72 -2.68
N ASP A 303 -9.70 8.16 -1.82
CA ASP A 303 -9.99 8.42 -0.40
C ASP A 303 -11.05 9.51 -0.24
N CYS A 304 -10.96 10.60 -1.02
CA CYS A 304 -11.94 11.67 -1.05
C CYS A 304 -13.31 11.14 -1.53
N HIS A 305 -13.35 10.39 -2.63
CA HIS A 305 -14.58 9.72 -3.10
C HIS A 305 -15.20 8.83 -2.02
N PHE A 306 -14.41 7.97 -1.39
CA PHE A 306 -14.88 7.09 -0.33
C PHE A 306 -15.44 7.86 0.89
N ARG A 307 -14.82 8.99 1.23
CA ARG A 307 -15.22 9.83 2.36
C ARG A 307 -16.48 10.66 2.09
N SER A 308 -16.60 11.26 0.91
CA SER A 308 -17.66 12.25 0.66
C SER A 308 -18.87 11.72 -0.12
N ALA A 309 -18.70 10.67 -0.93
CA ALA A 309 -19.81 10.17 -1.75
C ALA A 309 -20.90 9.51 -0.88
N PRO A 310 -22.20 9.77 -1.16
CA PRO A 310 -23.30 9.03 -0.55
C PRO A 310 -23.11 7.53 -0.75
N LEU A 311 -23.47 6.69 0.24
CA LEU A 311 -23.25 5.23 0.18
C LEU A 311 -23.75 4.60 -1.13
N THR A 312 -24.90 5.07 -1.64
CA THR A 312 -25.53 4.58 -2.88
C THR A 312 -24.74 4.87 -4.15
N GLN A 313 -23.80 5.81 -4.10
CA GLN A 313 -22.91 6.21 -5.21
C GLN A 313 -21.43 5.88 -4.89
N ASN A 314 -21.17 5.28 -3.73
CA ASN A 314 -19.84 5.03 -3.22
C ASN A 314 -19.33 3.68 -3.73
N VAL A 315 -18.28 3.74 -4.55
CA VAL A 315 -17.75 2.57 -5.28
C VAL A 315 -17.14 1.55 -4.32
N PRO A 316 -16.20 1.92 -3.41
CA PRO A 316 -15.68 0.98 -2.43
C PRO A 316 -16.76 0.34 -1.54
N VAL A 317 -17.81 1.08 -1.17
CA VAL A 317 -18.95 0.52 -0.41
C VAL A 317 -19.73 -0.48 -1.24
N SER A 318 -19.99 -0.18 -2.51
CA SER A 318 -20.69 -1.10 -3.41
C SER A 318 -19.93 -2.41 -3.61
N TRP A 319 -18.59 -2.35 -3.66
CA TRP A 319 -17.72 -3.53 -3.79
C TRP A 319 -17.79 -4.48 -2.60
N LEU A 320 -17.98 -3.92 -1.39
CA LEU A 320 -18.13 -4.71 -0.16
C LEU A 320 -19.21 -5.79 -0.33
N PHE A 321 -20.27 -5.49 -1.06
CA PHE A 321 -21.40 -6.40 -1.25
C PHE A 321 -21.14 -7.52 -2.25
N TRP A 322 -20.20 -7.35 -3.18
CA TRP A 322 -19.91 -8.38 -4.19
C TRP A 322 -19.05 -9.53 -3.64
N GLY A 323 -18.36 -9.29 -2.52
CA GLY A 323 -17.60 -10.32 -1.79
C GLY A 323 -18.41 -11.11 -0.75
N PHE A 324 -19.61 -10.66 -0.36
CA PHE A 324 -20.50 -11.41 0.54
C PHE A 324 -21.36 -12.47 -0.18
N GLY A 325 -21.23 -12.58 -1.49
CA GLY A 325 -22.00 -13.49 -2.35
C GLY A 325 -21.29 -14.78 -2.76
N THR A 326 -20.14 -15.11 -2.15
CA THR A 326 -19.47 -16.42 -2.32
C THR A 326 -19.68 -17.28 -1.09
#